data_AF-A0A934B7P1-F1
#
_entry.id   AF-A0A934B7P1-F1
#
_cell.length_a   1.000
_cell.length_b   1.000
_cell.length_c   1.000
_cell.angle_alpha   90.00
_cell.angle_beta   90.00
_cell.angle_gamma   90.00
#
_symmetry.space_group_name_H-M   'P 1'
#
loop_
_entity.id
_entity.type
_entity.pdbx_description
1 polymer ?
#
loop_
_entity_poly.entity_id
_entity_poly.type
_entity_poly.pdbx_seq_one_letter_code
_entity_poly.pdbx_strand_id
1 'polypeptide(L)'
;MSEKLSHEEFVKKAIVSLRKEGYKGIHTVYSGFNNAFKKYFDGENPIDATNKLAQEGKIALRPVKGGVMLYLPEDAPATRDAADEALKKMGL
;
A
#
# COMPACT_ATOMS: atom_id res chain seq x y z
N MET A 1 8.24 -14.85 -24.40
CA MET A 1 7.41 -13.69 -24.03
C MET A 1 7.65 -13.43 -22.55
N SER A 2 7.90 -12.19 -22.14
CA SER A 2 8.02 -11.88 -20.71
C SER A 2 6.64 -12.02 -20.08
N GLU A 3 6.47 -12.93 -19.12
CA GLU A 3 5.22 -13.09 -18.38
C GLU A 3 4.86 -11.78 -17.68
N LYS A 4 3.55 -11.44 -17.63
CA LYS A 4 3.09 -10.29 -16.84
C LYS A 4 3.48 -10.52 -15.38
N LEU A 5 3.86 -9.45 -14.69
CA LEU A 5 4.08 -9.48 -13.25
C LEU A 5 2.77 -9.87 -12.55
N SER A 6 2.87 -10.68 -11.51
CA SER A 6 1.79 -10.86 -10.55
C SER A 6 1.46 -9.55 -9.82
N HIS A 7 0.31 -9.49 -9.15
CA HIS A 7 -0.04 -8.34 -8.31
C HIS A 7 1.03 -8.06 -7.25
N GLU A 8 1.55 -9.10 -6.60
CA GLU A 8 2.59 -8.96 -5.58
C GLU A 8 3.85 -8.31 -6.16
N GLU A 9 4.38 -8.85 -7.26
CA GLU A 9 5.60 -8.35 -7.89
C GLU A 9 5.41 -6.93 -8.42
N PHE A 10 4.26 -6.65 -9.04
CA PHE A 10 3.95 -5.32 -9.54
C PHE A 10 3.91 -4.30 -8.41
N VAL A 11 3.22 -4.60 -7.31
CA VAL A 11 3.06 -3.67 -6.19
C VAL A 11 4.40 -3.43 -5.48
N LYS A 12 5.17 -4.49 -5.20
CA LYS A 12 6.50 -4.35 -4.59
C LYS A 12 7.44 -3.53 -5.47
N LYS A 13 7.45 -3.80 -6.78
CA LYS A 13 8.23 -3.01 -7.75
C LYS A 13 7.79 -1.56 -7.77
N ALA A 14 6.48 -1.29 -7.74
CA ALA A 14 5.95 0.08 -7.71
C ALA A 14 6.36 0.83 -6.44
N ILE A 15 6.31 0.20 -5.26
CA ILE A 15 6.76 0.82 -4.00
C ILE A 15 8.22 1.26 -4.11
N VAL A 16 9.10 0.39 -4.58
CA VAL A 16 10.54 0.70 -4.69
C VAL A 16 10.83 1.73 -5.79
N SER A 17 10.10 1.66 -6.91
CA SER A 17 10.37 2.49 -8.09
C SER A 17 9.74 3.88 -8.02
N LEU A 18 8.61 4.02 -7.33
CA LEU A 18 7.83 5.28 -7.28
C LEU A 18 8.00 6.04 -5.96
N ARG A 19 8.65 5.44 -4.95
CA ARG A 19 8.97 6.17 -3.70
C ARG A 19 9.96 7.28 -3.97
N LYS A 20 9.71 8.44 -3.37
CA LYS A 20 10.65 9.56 -3.39
C LYS A 20 11.84 9.26 -2.50
N GLU A 21 12.97 9.89 -2.77
CA GLU A 21 14.17 9.78 -1.93
C GLU A 21 13.85 10.12 -0.47
N GLY A 22 14.34 9.30 0.47
CA GLY A 22 14.06 9.42 1.90
C GLY A 22 12.71 8.87 2.35
N TYR A 23 11.84 8.44 1.44
CA TYR A 23 10.55 7.84 1.78
C TYR A 23 10.57 6.32 1.64
N LYS A 24 9.91 5.64 2.59
CA LYS A 24 9.84 4.17 2.64
C LYS A 24 8.65 3.56 1.88
N GLY A 25 7.67 4.38 1.50
CA GLY A 25 6.44 3.94 0.86
C GLY A 25 5.88 4.95 -0.12
N ILE A 26 4.74 4.62 -0.73
CA ILE A 26 4.09 5.43 -1.77
C ILE A 26 2.62 5.70 -1.44
N HIS A 27 2.12 6.89 -1.79
CA HIS A 27 0.69 7.19 -1.72
C HIS A 27 0.00 6.69 -3.00
N THR A 28 -1.06 5.89 -2.89
CA THR A 28 -1.71 5.24 -4.04
C THR A 28 -2.20 6.23 -5.13
N VAL A 29 -2.71 7.39 -4.72
CA VAL A 29 -3.12 8.47 -5.62
C VAL A 29 -1.94 9.29 -6.15
N TYR A 30 -1.16 9.95 -5.27
CA TYR A 30 -0.13 10.91 -5.67
C TYR A 30 1.07 10.29 -6.39
N SER A 31 1.36 8.99 -6.20
CA SER A 31 2.39 8.29 -6.97
C SER A 31 1.93 7.89 -8.38
N GLY A 32 0.65 8.06 -8.72
CA GLY A 32 0.07 7.55 -9.95
C GLY A 32 -0.17 6.03 -9.95
N PHE A 33 0.12 5.34 -8.84
CA PHE A 33 0.00 3.88 -8.70
C PHE A 33 -1.38 3.36 -9.14
N ASN A 34 -2.48 3.98 -8.70
CA ASN A 34 -3.83 3.50 -9.06
C ASN A 34 -4.07 3.48 -10.57
N ASN A 35 -3.62 4.51 -11.28
CA ASN A 35 -3.79 4.60 -12.73
C ASN A 35 -2.86 3.62 -13.44
N ALA A 36 -1.62 3.49 -12.98
CA ALA A 36 -0.66 2.53 -13.51
C ALA A 36 -1.14 1.08 -13.34
N PHE A 37 -1.67 0.75 -12.17
CA PHE A 37 -2.19 -0.58 -11.86
C PHE A 37 -3.37 -0.93 -12.77
N LYS A 38 -4.38 -0.06 -12.84
CA LYS A 38 -5.55 -0.26 -13.71
C LYS A 38 -5.13 -0.43 -15.17
N LYS A 39 -4.15 0.34 -15.64
CA LYS A 39 -3.64 0.23 -17.02
C LYS A 39 -2.89 -1.09 -17.26
N TYR A 40 -2.16 -1.59 -16.26
CA TYR A 40 -1.36 -2.81 -16.38
C TYR A 40 -2.21 -4.09 -16.27
N PHE A 41 -3.24 -4.07 -15.43
CA PHE A 41 -4.15 -5.17 -15.16
C PHE A 41 -5.55 -4.93 -15.76
N ASP A 42 -5.62 -4.33 -16.95
CA ASP A 42 -6.83 -4.28 -17.79
C ASP A 42 -8.12 -3.80 -17.06
N GLY A 43 -7.98 -2.82 -16.18
CA GLY A 43 -9.08 -2.20 -15.43
C GLY A 43 -9.36 -2.79 -14.05
N GLU A 44 -8.59 -3.79 -13.61
CA GLU A 44 -8.73 -4.37 -12.27
C GLU A 44 -8.65 -3.32 -11.15
N ASN A 45 -9.37 -3.57 -10.06
CA ASN A 45 -9.44 -2.66 -8.93
C ASN A 45 -8.18 -2.77 -8.05
N PRO A 46 -7.35 -1.71 -7.96
CA PRO A 46 -6.15 -1.73 -7.13
C PRO A 46 -6.46 -1.88 -5.63
N ILE A 47 -7.65 -1.47 -5.18
CA ILE A 47 -8.04 -1.58 -3.76
C ILE A 47 -8.19 -3.05 -3.38
N ASP A 48 -8.87 -3.84 -4.20
CA ASP A 48 -9.11 -5.26 -3.90
C ASP A 48 -7.80 -6.05 -3.91
N ALA A 49 -6.96 -5.81 -4.90
CA ALA A 49 -5.65 -6.46 -5.00
C ALA A 49 -4.72 -6.09 -3.83
N THR A 50 -4.63 -4.80 -3.47
CA THR A 50 -3.75 -4.37 -2.38
C THR A 50 -4.28 -4.78 -1.01
N ASN A 51 -5.59 -4.79 -0.79
CA ASN A 51 -6.19 -5.30 0.45
C ASN A 51 -5.91 -6.80 0.61
N LYS A 52 -6.06 -7.60 -0.45
CA LYS A 52 -5.74 -9.02 -0.43
C LYS A 52 -4.26 -9.25 -0.08
N LEU A 53 -3.35 -8.55 -0.76
CA LEU A 53 -1.91 -8.66 -0.47
C LEU A 53 -1.56 -8.24 0.97
N ALA A 54 -2.26 -7.26 1.52
CA ALA A 54 -2.07 -6.84 2.90
C ALA A 54 -2.57 -7.88 3.91
N GLN A 55 -3.72 -8.49 3.65
CA GLN A 55 -4.25 -9.60 4.46
C GLN A 55 -3.30 -10.81 4.45
N GLU A 56 -2.64 -11.06 3.32
CA GLU A 56 -1.61 -12.10 3.16
C GLU A 56 -0.23 -11.67 3.73
N GLY A 57 -0.10 -10.47 4.29
CA GLY A 57 1.16 -9.96 4.85
C GLY A 57 2.24 -9.65 3.82
N LYS A 58 1.90 -9.60 2.52
CA LYS A 58 2.87 -9.34 1.43
C LYS A 58 3.27 -7.88 1.31
N ILE A 59 2.38 -6.98 1.75
CA ILE A 59 2.59 -5.53 1.83
C ILE A 59 1.94 -4.98 3.09
N ALA A 60 2.27 -3.76 3.48
CA ALA A 60 1.57 -3.04 4.54
C ALA A 60 0.79 -1.85 3.98
N LEU A 61 -0.42 -1.65 4.50
CA LEU A 61 -1.29 -0.53 4.18
C LEU A 61 -1.42 0.39 5.38
N ARG A 62 -1.32 1.70 5.14
CA ARG A 62 -1.64 2.70 6.15
C ARG A 62 -2.65 3.70 5.59
N PRO A 63 -3.89 3.71 6.12
CA PRO A 63 -4.87 4.73 5.76
C PRO A 63 -4.33 6.13 6.07
N VAL A 64 -4.53 7.06 5.14
CA VAL A 64 -4.17 8.47 5.29
C VAL A 64 -5.26 9.35 4.69
N LYS A 65 -5.22 10.65 4.94
CA LYS A 65 -6.19 11.58 4.35
C LYS A 65 -6.11 11.52 2.81
N GLY A 66 -7.20 11.14 2.16
CA GLY A 66 -7.30 11.11 0.70
C GLY A 66 -6.74 9.86 0.02
N GLY A 67 -6.41 8.80 0.77
CA GLY A 67 -5.98 7.53 0.17
C GLY A 67 -5.30 6.60 1.17
N VAL A 68 -4.38 5.80 0.64
CA VAL A 68 -3.62 4.81 1.42
C VAL A 68 -2.15 4.92 1.05
N MET A 69 -1.28 4.75 2.04
CA MET A 69 0.14 4.54 1.82
C MET A 69 0.44 3.05 1.74
N LEU A 70 1.19 2.65 0.72
CA LEU A 70 1.72 1.30 0.53
C LEU A 70 3.18 1.24 1.00
N TYR A 71 3.54 0.19 1.73
CA TYR A 71 4.91 -0.10 2.16
C TYR A 71 5.25 -1.57 1.92
N LEU A 72 6.54 -1.86 1.79
CA LEU A 72 7.02 -3.21 2.04
C LEU A 72 6.79 -3.53 3.53
N PRO A 73 6.50 -4.79 3.91
CA PRO A 73 6.22 -5.16 5.30
C PRO A 73 7.29 -4.69 6.29
N GLU A 74 8.55 -4.82 5.93
CA GLU A 74 9.74 -4.44 6.74
C GLU A 74 9.96 -2.92 6.86
N ASP A 75 9.36 -2.14 5.96
CA ASP A 75 9.54 -0.70 5.86
C ASP A 75 8.35 0.09 6.43
N ALA A 76 7.30 -0.62 6.84
CA ALA A 76 6.11 -0.02 7.42
C ALA A 76 6.46 0.70 8.73
N PRO A 77 6.00 1.96 8.92
CA PRO A 77 6.21 2.65 10.18
C PRO A 77 5.46 1.92 11.30
N ALA A 78 6.11 1.79 12.46
CA ALA A 78 5.48 1.24 13.66
C ALA A 78 4.17 2.01 13.91
N THR A 79 3.05 1.29 13.95
CA THR A 79 1.81 1.83 14.46
C THR A 79 2.05 2.13 15.93
N ARG A 80 2.14 3.41 16.31
CA ARG A 80 1.85 3.78 17.71
C ARG A 80 0.51 3.12 18.05
N ASP A 81 0.41 2.48 19.21
CA ASP A 81 -0.80 1.78 19.68
C ASP A 81 -1.98 2.76 19.76
N ALA A 82 -2.52 3.06 18.59
CA ALA A 82 -3.64 3.95 18.38
C ALA A 82 -4.91 3.29 18.91
N ALA A 83 -4.91 1.97 19.06
CA ALA A 83 -5.97 1.21 19.70
C ALA A 83 -6.08 1.63 21.17
N ASP A 84 -5.01 1.52 21.96
CA ASP A 84 -5.04 1.90 23.38
C ASP A 84 -5.35 3.39 23.58
N GLU A 85 -4.76 4.26 22.75
CA GLU A 85 -5.11 5.68 22.79
C GLU A 85 -6.57 5.96 22.38
N ALA A 86 -7.10 5.23 21.40
CA ALA A 86 -8.50 5.38 20.97
C ALA A 86 -9.45 4.88 22.05
N LEU A 87 -9.21 3.70 22.62
CA LEU A 87 -9.99 3.14 23.72
C LEU A 87 -10.00 4.11 24.91
N LYS A 88 -8.83 4.64 25.29
CA LYS A 88 -8.72 5.66 26.33
C LYS A 88 -9.51 6.93 26.02
N LYS A 89 -9.49 7.42 24.76
CA LYS A 89 -10.30 8.58 24.34
C LYS A 89 -11.80 8.29 24.31
N MET A 90 -12.18 7.03 24.09
CA MET A 90 -13.56 6.55 24.17
C MET A 90 -14.01 6.32 25.62
N GLY A 91 -13.10 6.38 26.59
CA GLY A 91 -13.38 6.09 28.00
C GLY A 91 -13.59 4.60 28.29
N LEU A 92 -13.02 3.73 27.45
CA LEU A 92 -13.02 2.27 27.60
C LEU A 92 -11.71 1.77 28.21
#